data_AF-A0A240EKA0-F1
#
_entry.id   AF-A0A240EKA0-F1
#
_cell.length_a   1.000
_cell.length_b   1.000
_cell.length_c   1.000
_cell.angle_alpha   90.00
_cell.angle_beta   90.00
_cell.angle_gamma   90.00
#
_symmetry.space_group_name_H-M   'P 1'
#
loop_
_entity.id
_entity.type
_entity.pdbx_description
1 polymer ?
#
loop_
_entity_poly.entity_id
_entity_poly.type
_entity_poly.pdbx_seq_one_letter_code
_entity_poly.pdbx_strand_id
1 'polypeptide(L)'
;MQWIIDNQTLLLSITSISTCLGFSAAVILHFKSRQMEQMFEQKAQLEKTALEQEIDRLRHDLQEAKQELDELDDERDKSAFELKQAHGKVMAAMEKLRYFEAVKQERQQYASDLEYVKQQRAQSEAELREQLATYQQQQRSDQEKLELLQQSELRLKEQFERLANQVFEAKTAKVDAQNRQSLEGILSPLKEQLEGFKKQVNDSFSQEAKERHTLVHELKNLQRLNDQMTKEAMNLTQALKGDNKQQGNWGEVVLARVLAESGLREGHEYQTQVSLQNEAGKRYQPDVIVHLPQEKQVVIDSKMVLVAYERYFNAETDTERERALNDHLIALRNHIRGLSQKDYHQLKGIRSLDYVLMFIPVEPAFQVAIQADPSLVKEAMENNIILVSPTTLLVALRTIDNLWRNDRQNQNAQVIADKASKLYDKLRLFVDDMEGLGGALDKANQSYQGAMNKLATGRGNAIRQAESFKQLGVEVKRSISPTLTEIAQNDALVERQPDMDKVN
;
A
#
# COMPACT_ATOMS: atom_id res chain seq x y z
N MET A 1 42.51 -143.40 108.82
CA MET A 1 43.41 -142.84 107.78
C MET A 1 43.78 -143.96 106.81
N GLN A 2 43.04 -144.15 105.71
CA GLN A 2 43.42 -145.12 104.65
C GLN A 2 42.70 -144.94 103.29
N TRP A 3 42.00 -143.83 103.05
CA TRP A 3 41.23 -143.61 101.80
C TRP A 3 41.86 -142.56 100.84
N ILE A 4 42.90 -141.83 101.26
CA ILE A 4 43.49 -140.73 100.49
C ILE A 4 44.81 -141.11 99.79
N ILE A 5 45.39 -142.29 100.10
CA ILE A 5 46.70 -142.70 99.53
C ILE A 5 46.55 -143.51 98.22
N ASP A 6 45.40 -144.15 97.95
CA ASP A 6 45.24 -144.99 96.74
C ASP A 6 44.71 -144.25 95.48
N ASN A 7 44.34 -142.97 95.54
CA ASN A 7 43.66 -142.25 94.43
C ASN A 7 44.36 -141.00 93.87
N GLN A 8 45.69 -140.84 94.06
CA GLN A 8 46.45 -139.68 93.54
C GLN A 8 46.66 -139.70 92.00
N THR A 9 46.64 -140.87 91.36
CA THR A 9 46.90 -141.00 89.90
C THR A 9 45.70 -140.61 89.04
N LEU A 10 44.48 -140.71 89.57
CA LEU A 10 43.25 -140.31 88.86
C LEU A 10 42.99 -138.80 88.89
N LEU A 11 43.44 -138.09 89.93
CA LEU A 11 43.26 -136.63 90.00
C LEU A 11 44.26 -135.86 89.12
N LEU A 12 45.48 -136.37 88.94
CA LEU A 12 46.50 -135.75 88.07
C LEU A 12 46.23 -135.95 86.57
N SER A 13 45.55 -137.03 86.17
CA SER A 13 45.19 -137.29 84.77
C SER A 13 43.98 -136.46 84.31
N ILE A 14 43.04 -136.16 85.21
CA ILE A 14 41.88 -135.31 84.88
C ILE A 14 42.30 -133.84 84.70
N THR A 15 43.27 -133.35 85.47
CA THR A 15 43.78 -131.97 85.34
C THR A 15 44.55 -131.75 84.04
N SER A 16 45.35 -132.72 83.59
CA SER A 16 46.15 -132.58 82.36
C SER A 16 45.30 -132.64 81.08
N ILE A 17 44.23 -133.45 81.08
CA ILE A 17 43.27 -133.52 79.97
C ILE A 17 42.47 -132.22 79.85
N SER A 18 42.07 -131.61 80.98
CA SER A 18 41.32 -130.34 81.00
C SER A 18 42.16 -129.16 80.49
N THR A 19 43.44 -129.08 80.84
CA THR A 19 44.35 -128.03 80.34
C THR A 19 44.66 -128.17 78.85
N CYS A 20 44.80 -129.41 78.34
CA CYS A 20 45.03 -129.66 76.92
C CYS A 20 43.80 -129.34 76.05
N LEU A 21 42.59 -129.63 76.54
CA LEU A 21 41.34 -129.25 75.87
C LEU A 21 41.09 -127.74 75.89
N GLY A 22 41.47 -127.04 76.97
CA GLY A 22 41.42 -125.58 77.04
C GLY A 22 42.38 -124.90 76.07
N PHE A 23 43.60 -125.42 75.93
CA PHE A 23 44.61 -124.86 75.01
C PHE A 23 44.24 -125.07 73.54
N SER A 24 43.72 -126.25 73.18
CA SER A 24 43.26 -126.51 71.80
C SER A 24 42.03 -125.66 71.44
N ALA A 25 41.08 -125.48 72.36
CA ALA A 25 39.95 -124.56 72.17
C ALA A 25 40.40 -123.10 72.01
N ALA A 26 41.39 -122.65 72.78
CA ALA A 26 41.95 -121.29 72.67
C ALA A 26 42.66 -121.07 71.33
N VAL A 27 43.42 -122.07 70.84
CA VAL A 27 44.07 -122.00 69.51
C VAL A 27 43.04 -121.97 68.40
N ILE A 28 41.97 -122.77 68.48
CA ILE A 28 40.87 -122.77 67.50
C ILE A 28 40.11 -121.43 67.53
N LEU A 29 39.83 -120.88 68.71
CA LEU A 29 39.19 -119.56 68.84
C LEU A 29 40.07 -118.43 68.33
N HIS A 30 41.37 -118.47 68.61
CA HIS A 30 42.32 -117.48 68.09
C HIS A 30 42.47 -117.58 66.56
N PHE A 31 42.50 -118.80 66.01
CA PHE A 31 42.53 -119.03 64.56
C PHE A 31 41.24 -118.55 63.89
N LYS A 32 40.08 -118.84 64.48
CA LYS A 32 38.78 -118.37 64.00
C LYS A 32 38.62 -116.86 64.13
N SER A 33 39.15 -116.25 65.19
CA SER A 33 39.19 -114.80 65.38
C SER A 33 40.02 -114.14 64.30
N ARG A 34 41.23 -114.65 64.02
CA ARG A 34 42.07 -114.15 62.92
C ARG A 34 41.43 -114.33 61.55
N GLN A 35 40.78 -115.47 61.28
CA GLN A 35 40.04 -115.66 60.04
C GLN A 35 38.86 -114.69 59.92
N MET A 36 38.14 -114.44 61.01
CA MET A 36 37.03 -113.50 61.02
C MET A 36 37.52 -112.06 60.80
N GLU A 37 38.63 -111.68 61.42
CA GLU A 37 39.30 -110.39 61.25
C GLU A 37 39.77 -110.19 59.81
N GLN A 38 40.41 -111.19 59.19
CA GLN A 38 40.78 -111.17 57.77
C GLN A 38 39.56 -111.07 56.84
N MET A 39 38.46 -111.74 57.16
CA MET A 39 37.21 -111.64 56.39
C MET A 39 36.56 -110.26 56.54
N PHE A 40 36.63 -109.64 57.73
CA PHE A 40 36.16 -108.28 57.96
C PHE A 40 37.03 -107.25 57.24
N GLU A 41 38.36 -107.40 57.27
CA GLU A 41 39.29 -106.58 56.51
C GLU A 41 39.05 -106.71 55.00
N GLN A 42 38.88 -107.92 54.48
CA GLN A 42 38.53 -108.13 53.08
C GLN A 42 37.20 -107.49 52.71
N LYS A 43 36.16 -107.61 53.54
CA LYS A 43 34.87 -106.95 53.30
C LYS A 43 35.00 -105.43 53.32
N ALA A 44 35.70 -104.87 54.30
CA ALA A 44 35.93 -103.44 54.40
C ALA A 44 36.76 -102.92 53.21
N GLN A 45 37.72 -103.70 52.73
CA GLN A 45 38.55 -103.34 51.58
C GLN A 45 37.76 -103.42 50.27
N LEU A 46 36.90 -104.43 50.10
CA LEU A 46 35.99 -104.53 48.97
C LEU A 46 35.00 -103.37 48.94
N GLU A 47 34.40 -103.04 50.08
CA GLU A 47 33.47 -101.92 50.23
C GLU A 47 34.16 -100.58 49.95
N LYS A 48 35.39 -100.40 50.45
CA LYS A 48 36.22 -99.24 50.15
C LYS A 48 36.52 -99.13 48.65
N THR A 49 36.92 -100.21 47.99
CA THR A 49 37.18 -100.20 46.54
C THR A 49 35.91 -99.95 45.73
N ALA A 50 34.75 -100.45 46.17
CA ALA A 50 33.47 -100.18 45.52
C ALA A 50 33.08 -98.70 45.65
N LEU A 51 33.25 -98.11 46.83
CA LEU A 51 33.03 -96.68 47.08
C LEU A 51 34.01 -95.81 46.30
N GLU A 52 35.29 -96.19 46.19
CA GLU A 52 36.28 -95.47 45.38
C GLU A 52 35.90 -95.50 43.89
N GLN A 53 35.46 -96.66 43.38
CA GLN A 53 34.95 -96.77 42.01
C GLN A 53 33.69 -95.93 41.78
N GLU A 54 32.79 -95.85 42.77
CA GLU A 54 31.59 -95.02 42.69
C GLU A 54 31.92 -93.52 42.72
N ILE A 55 32.86 -93.10 43.56
CA ILE A 55 33.36 -91.71 43.62
C ILE A 55 34.01 -91.33 42.28
N ASP A 56 34.82 -92.21 41.68
CA ASP A 56 35.48 -91.94 40.41
C ASP A 56 34.47 -91.86 39.26
N ARG A 57 33.42 -92.69 39.26
CA ARG A 57 32.29 -92.57 38.32
C ARG A 57 31.57 -91.23 38.50
N LEU A 58 31.18 -90.87 39.72
CA LEU A 58 30.50 -89.61 40.00
C LEU A 58 31.35 -88.39 39.64
N ARG A 59 32.68 -88.47 39.82
CA ARG A 59 33.60 -87.40 39.40
C ARG A 59 33.67 -87.28 37.88
N HIS A 60 33.66 -88.41 37.17
CA HIS A 60 33.63 -88.42 35.71
C HIS A 60 32.32 -87.83 35.19
N ASP A 61 31.17 -88.29 35.71
CA ASP A 61 29.85 -87.77 35.34
C ASP A 61 29.73 -86.27 35.63
N LEU A 62 30.26 -85.80 36.77
CA LEU A 62 30.29 -84.37 37.13
C LEU A 62 31.23 -83.56 36.21
N GLN A 63 32.30 -84.17 35.70
CA GLN A 63 33.18 -83.52 34.74
C GLN A 63 32.52 -83.42 33.37
N GLU A 64 31.86 -84.49 32.90
CA GLU A 64 31.09 -84.49 31.65
C GLU A 64 29.95 -83.47 31.71
N ALA A 65 29.16 -83.46 32.78
CA ALA A 65 28.07 -82.50 32.95
C ALA A 65 28.55 -81.03 33.01
N LYS A 66 29.76 -80.78 33.54
CA LYS A 66 30.36 -79.44 33.51
C LYS A 66 30.81 -79.05 32.12
N GLN A 67 31.38 -79.98 31.35
CA GLN A 67 31.74 -79.72 29.96
C GLN A 67 30.50 -79.43 29.11
N GLU A 68 29.42 -80.20 29.28
CA GLU A 68 28.15 -79.92 28.60
C GLU A 68 27.57 -78.55 28.98
N LEU A 69 27.68 -78.14 30.26
CA LEU A 69 27.22 -76.82 30.70
C LEU A 69 28.04 -75.69 30.08
N ASP A 70 29.37 -75.83 30.04
CA ASP A 70 30.26 -74.85 29.42
C ASP A 70 29.98 -74.72 27.91
N GLU A 71 29.73 -75.85 27.21
CA GLU A 71 29.35 -75.85 25.80
C GLU A 71 27.99 -75.15 25.56
N LEU A 72 27.00 -75.40 26.42
CA LEU A 72 25.70 -74.75 26.35
C LEU A 72 25.78 -73.24 26.64
N ASP A 73 26.63 -72.82 27.58
CA ASP A 73 26.86 -71.41 27.87
C ASP A 73 27.52 -70.70 26.67
N ASP A 74 28.48 -71.34 26.01
CA ASP A 74 29.10 -70.84 24.78
C ASP A 74 28.08 -70.72 23.62
N GLU A 75 27.19 -71.71 23.45
CA GLU A 75 26.12 -71.65 22.45
C GLU A 75 25.09 -70.56 22.74
N ARG A 76 24.72 -70.39 24.02
CA ARG A 76 23.83 -69.32 24.46
C ARG A 76 24.44 -67.95 24.17
N ASP A 77 25.72 -67.77 24.49
CA ASP A 77 26.41 -66.50 24.31
C ASP A 77 26.57 -66.15 22.82
N LYS A 78 26.86 -67.15 21.97
CA LYS A 78 26.81 -67.00 20.50
C LYS A 78 25.42 -66.58 20.01
N SER A 79 24.37 -67.29 20.46
CA SER A 79 22.99 -67.00 20.06
C SER A 79 22.54 -65.61 20.52
N ALA A 80 22.92 -65.21 21.74
CA ALA A 80 22.63 -63.88 22.27
C ALA A 80 23.35 -62.77 21.47
N PHE A 81 24.59 -63.02 21.05
CA PHE A 81 25.34 -62.11 20.19
C PHE A 81 24.69 -61.96 18.80
N GLU A 82 24.31 -63.06 18.17
CA GLU A 82 23.61 -63.07 16.88
C GLU A 82 22.27 -62.32 16.96
N LEU A 83 21.49 -62.55 18.02
CA LEU A 83 20.23 -61.86 18.26
C LEU A 83 20.44 -60.34 18.42
N LYS A 84 21.46 -59.93 19.17
CA LYS A 84 21.82 -58.52 19.34
C LYS A 84 22.24 -57.88 18.02
N GLN A 85 23.01 -58.59 17.19
CA GLN A 85 23.41 -58.11 15.87
C GLN A 85 22.22 -57.99 14.92
N ALA A 86 21.31 -58.98 14.91
CA ALA A 86 20.09 -58.95 14.12
C ALA A 86 19.18 -57.80 14.55
N HIS A 87 19.00 -57.60 15.86
CA HIS A 87 18.22 -56.49 16.40
C HIS A 87 18.82 -55.13 16.00
N GLY A 88 20.15 -54.97 16.07
CA GLY A 88 20.82 -53.75 15.59
C GLY A 88 20.58 -53.46 14.10
N LYS A 89 20.61 -54.49 13.24
CA LYS A 89 20.29 -54.35 11.81
C LYS A 89 18.83 -53.96 11.58
N VAL A 90 17.90 -54.56 12.33
CA VAL A 90 16.46 -54.23 12.24
C VAL A 90 16.20 -52.80 12.69
N MET A 91 16.79 -52.35 13.80
CA MET A 91 16.66 -50.97 14.28
C MET A 91 17.19 -49.96 13.27
N ALA A 92 18.36 -50.21 12.67
CA ALA A 92 18.91 -49.36 11.62
C ALA A 92 18.02 -49.35 10.35
N ALA A 93 17.40 -50.47 10.00
CA ALA A 93 16.46 -50.55 8.89
C ALA A 93 15.14 -49.80 9.18
N MET A 94 14.62 -49.91 10.42
CA MET A 94 13.44 -49.17 10.87
C MET A 94 13.67 -47.66 10.88
N GLU A 95 14.84 -47.21 11.32
CA GLU A 95 15.19 -45.78 11.31
C GLU A 95 15.26 -45.24 9.88
N LYS A 96 15.87 -45.99 8.95
CA LYS A 96 15.88 -45.64 7.51
C LYS A 96 14.48 -45.63 6.90
N LEU A 97 13.62 -46.56 7.28
CA LEU A 97 12.23 -46.61 6.80
C LEU A 97 11.45 -45.37 7.26
N ARG A 98 11.60 -44.99 8.53
CA ARG A 98 10.97 -43.79 9.09
C ARG A 98 11.46 -42.52 8.39
N TYR A 99 12.77 -42.42 8.10
CA TYR A 99 13.31 -41.32 7.32
C TYR A 99 12.73 -41.29 5.89
N PHE A 100 12.62 -42.45 5.24
CA PHE A 100 12.04 -42.56 3.90
C PHE A 100 10.56 -42.15 3.86
N GLU A 101 9.78 -42.51 4.89
CA GLU A 101 8.39 -42.08 5.03
C GLU A 101 8.27 -40.56 5.21
N ALA A 102 9.13 -39.95 6.04
CA ALA A 102 9.16 -38.49 6.21
C ALA A 102 9.49 -37.77 4.89
N VAL A 103 10.53 -38.22 4.18
CA VAL A 103 10.89 -37.66 2.87
C VAL A 103 9.78 -37.85 1.83
N LYS A 104 9.07 -38.99 1.86
CA LYS A 104 7.93 -39.24 0.98
C LYS A 104 6.78 -38.27 1.26
N GLN A 105 6.49 -37.98 2.54
CA GLN A 105 5.48 -37.00 2.93
C GLN A 105 5.87 -35.58 2.50
N GLU A 106 7.11 -35.14 2.76
CA GLU A 106 7.59 -33.83 2.28
C GLU A 106 7.49 -33.72 0.76
N ARG A 107 7.87 -34.77 0.01
CA ARG A 107 7.74 -34.78 -1.45
C ARG A 107 6.29 -34.66 -1.91
N GLN A 108 5.35 -35.28 -1.20
CA GLN A 108 3.92 -35.14 -1.50
C GLN A 108 3.43 -33.73 -1.20
N GLN A 109 3.88 -33.13 -0.11
CA GLN A 109 3.55 -31.74 0.23
C GLN A 109 4.10 -30.76 -0.81
N TYR A 110 5.38 -30.88 -1.18
CA TYR A 110 5.96 -30.06 -2.25
C TYR A 110 5.28 -30.26 -3.60
N ALA A 111 4.82 -31.47 -3.93
CA ALA A 111 4.06 -31.71 -5.15
C ALA A 111 2.70 -30.99 -5.12
N SER A 112 2.03 -30.98 -3.97
CA SER A 112 0.77 -30.23 -3.77
C SER A 112 1.00 -28.72 -3.87
N ASP A 113 2.03 -28.20 -3.22
CA ASP A 113 2.37 -26.78 -3.25
C ASP A 113 2.75 -26.32 -4.66
N LEU A 114 3.49 -27.15 -5.40
CA LEU A 114 3.84 -26.87 -6.80
C LEU A 114 2.59 -26.79 -7.68
N GLU A 115 1.62 -27.68 -7.48
CA GLU A 115 0.37 -27.67 -8.25
C GLU A 115 -0.47 -26.44 -7.91
N TYR A 116 -0.53 -26.07 -6.62
CA TYR A 116 -1.19 -24.86 -6.16
C TYR A 116 -0.58 -23.59 -6.78
N VAL A 117 0.75 -23.47 -6.77
CA VAL A 117 1.45 -22.32 -7.37
C VAL A 117 1.25 -22.28 -8.89
N LYS A 118 1.26 -23.43 -9.57
CA LYS A 118 0.94 -23.50 -11.01
C LYS A 118 -0.48 -23.02 -11.30
N GLN A 119 -1.44 -23.41 -10.48
CA GLN A 119 -2.83 -22.99 -10.62
C GLN A 119 -3.00 -21.48 -10.41
N GLN A 120 -2.38 -20.91 -9.37
CA GLN A 120 -2.37 -19.47 -9.17
C GLN A 120 -1.73 -18.73 -10.34
N ARG A 121 -0.58 -19.21 -10.81
CA ARG A 121 0.10 -18.60 -11.96
C ARG A 121 -0.77 -18.65 -13.22
N ALA A 122 -1.43 -19.77 -13.49
CA ALA A 122 -2.34 -19.90 -14.63
C ALA A 122 -3.53 -18.94 -14.51
N GLN A 123 -4.07 -18.74 -13.30
CA GLN A 123 -5.14 -17.78 -13.05
C GLN A 123 -4.67 -16.34 -13.29
N SER A 124 -3.53 -15.94 -12.74
CA SER A 124 -2.98 -14.60 -12.96
C SER A 124 -2.60 -14.36 -14.42
N GLU A 125 -2.08 -15.36 -15.13
CA GLU A 125 -1.82 -15.26 -16.58
C GLU A 125 -3.12 -15.10 -17.39
N ALA A 126 -4.22 -15.73 -16.97
CA ALA A 126 -5.53 -15.56 -17.59
C ALA A 126 -6.10 -14.16 -17.35
N GLU A 127 -6.06 -13.66 -16.11
CA GLU A 127 -6.48 -12.30 -15.75
C GLU A 127 -5.67 -11.24 -16.52
N LEU A 128 -4.36 -11.43 -16.66
CA LEU A 128 -3.51 -10.53 -17.43
C LEU A 128 -3.87 -10.54 -18.92
N ARG A 129 -4.17 -11.71 -19.50
CA ARG A 129 -4.61 -11.82 -20.89
C ARG A 129 -5.95 -11.13 -21.12
N GLU A 130 -6.89 -11.26 -20.18
CA GLU A 130 -8.18 -10.59 -20.24
C GLU A 130 -7.99 -9.06 -20.22
N GLN A 131 -7.21 -8.54 -19.27
CA GLN A 131 -6.91 -7.12 -19.19
C GLN A 131 -6.24 -6.57 -20.45
N LEU A 132 -5.27 -7.31 -21.01
CA LEU A 132 -4.62 -6.93 -22.26
C LEU A 132 -5.60 -6.92 -23.45
N ALA A 133 -6.50 -7.90 -23.53
CA ALA A 133 -7.52 -7.94 -24.57
C ALA A 133 -8.50 -6.76 -24.45
N THR A 134 -8.97 -6.45 -23.23
CA THR A 134 -9.82 -5.28 -22.97
C THR A 134 -9.10 -3.98 -23.34
N TYR A 135 -7.83 -3.84 -22.98
CA TYR A 135 -7.02 -2.66 -23.29
C TYR A 135 -6.84 -2.48 -24.81
N GLN A 136 -6.51 -3.55 -25.53
CA GLN A 136 -6.39 -3.52 -26.99
C GLN A 136 -7.72 -3.18 -27.67
N GLN A 137 -8.82 -3.74 -27.19
CA GLN A 137 -10.16 -3.43 -27.70
C GLN A 137 -10.52 -1.96 -27.47
N GLN A 138 -10.18 -1.41 -26.30
CA GLN A 138 -10.39 0.00 -25.97
C GLN A 138 -9.57 0.91 -26.91
N GLN A 139 -8.29 0.62 -27.10
CA GLN A 139 -7.45 1.37 -28.03
C GLN A 139 -8.02 1.36 -29.45
N ARG A 140 -8.46 0.19 -29.93
CA ARG A 140 -9.06 0.06 -31.25
C ARG A 140 -10.36 0.87 -31.37
N SER A 141 -11.23 0.80 -30.36
CA SER A 141 -12.46 1.59 -30.32
C SER A 141 -12.18 3.10 -30.34
N ASP A 142 -11.18 3.54 -29.59
CA ASP A 142 -10.82 4.97 -29.55
C ASP A 142 -10.19 5.45 -30.85
N GLN A 143 -9.43 4.59 -31.53
CA GLN A 143 -8.90 4.86 -32.87
C GLN A 143 -10.01 4.91 -33.94
N GLU A 144 -10.97 3.99 -33.90
CA GLU A 144 -12.15 4.00 -34.78
C GLU A 144 -13.02 5.26 -34.54
N LYS A 145 -13.18 5.70 -33.28
CA LYS A 145 -13.87 6.97 -32.96
C LYS A 145 -13.12 8.19 -33.52
N LEU A 146 -11.79 8.20 -33.42
CA LEU A 146 -10.96 9.27 -33.99
C LEU A 146 -11.11 9.35 -35.50
N GLU A 147 -11.06 8.21 -36.19
CA GLU A 147 -11.27 8.16 -37.65
C GLU A 147 -12.69 8.60 -38.03
N LEU A 148 -13.71 8.18 -37.28
CA LEU A 148 -15.09 8.61 -37.49
C LEU A 148 -15.25 10.13 -37.31
N LEU A 149 -14.61 10.71 -36.28
CA LEU A 149 -14.63 12.16 -36.04
C LEU A 149 -13.93 12.92 -37.18
N GLN A 150 -12.79 12.43 -37.66
CA GLN A 150 -12.09 13.02 -38.81
C GLN A 150 -12.92 12.94 -40.10
N GLN A 151 -13.54 11.79 -40.37
CA GLN A 151 -14.43 11.64 -41.52
C GLN A 151 -15.68 12.52 -41.39
N SER A 152 -16.24 12.64 -40.18
CA SER A 152 -17.36 13.55 -39.90
C SER A 152 -16.96 15.00 -40.16
N GLU A 153 -15.77 15.43 -39.73
CA GLU A 153 -15.23 16.77 -39.99
C GLU A 153 -15.10 17.03 -41.50
N LEU A 154 -14.50 16.11 -42.24
CA LEU A 154 -14.37 16.17 -43.70
C LEU A 154 -15.74 16.24 -44.39
N ARG A 155 -16.68 15.39 -43.97
CA ARG A 155 -18.03 15.36 -44.54
C ARG A 155 -18.82 16.62 -44.22
N LEU A 156 -18.68 17.17 -43.01
CA LEU A 156 -19.23 18.47 -42.62
C LEU A 156 -18.66 19.57 -43.50
N LYS A 157 -17.35 19.56 -43.76
CA LYS A 157 -16.69 20.53 -44.64
C LYS A 157 -17.23 20.44 -46.07
N GLU A 158 -17.33 19.25 -46.64
CA GLU A 158 -17.88 19.05 -48.00
C GLU A 158 -19.38 19.43 -48.08
N GLN A 159 -20.17 19.05 -47.08
CA GLN A 159 -21.59 19.43 -47.00
C GLN A 159 -21.74 20.94 -46.84
N PHE A 160 -20.85 21.59 -46.10
CA PHE A 160 -20.81 23.03 -45.95
C PHE A 160 -20.42 23.72 -47.26
N GLU A 161 -19.42 23.23 -47.99
CA GLU A 161 -19.05 23.75 -49.32
C GLU A 161 -20.20 23.59 -50.34
N ARG A 162 -20.88 22.43 -50.35
CA ARG A 162 -22.04 22.20 -51.22
C ARG A 162 -23.24 23.07 -50.83
N LEU A 163 -23.52 23.21 -49.54
CA LEU A 163 -24.60 24.05 -49.04
C LEU A 163 -24.30 25.53 -49.29
N ALA A 164 -23.06 25.96 -49.10
CA ALA A 164 -22.62 27.32 -49.42
C ALA A 164 -22.81 27.59 -50.92
N ASN A 165 -22.35 26.69 -51.80
CA ASN A 165 -22.54 26.82 -53.25
C ASN A 165 -24.01 26.78 -53.66
N GLN A 166 -24.84 25.89 -53.09
CA GLN A 166 -26.28 25.83 -53.36
C GLN A 166 -27.01 27.07 -52.86
N VAL A 167 -26.68 27.60 -51.68
CA VAL A 167 -27.26 28.85 -51.16
C VAL A 167 -26.79 30.05 -52.00
N PHE A 168 -25.56 30.02 -52.51
CA PHE A 168 -25.03 31.02 -53.43
C PHE A 168 -25.75 30.98 -54.79
N GLU A 169 -25.93 29.80 -55.40
CA GLU A 169 -26.62 29.62 -56.69
C GLU A 169 -28.13 29.87 -56.59
N ALA A 170 -28.80 29.32 -55.57
CA ALA A 170 -30.25 29.46 -55.35
C ALA A 170 -30.67 30.90 -55.04
N LYS A 171 -29.76 31.74 -54.52
CA LYS A 171 -29.99 33.19 -54.36
C LYS A 171 -29.43 34.06 -55.47
N THR A 172 -28.46 33.60 -56.28
CA THR A 172 -28.01 34.36 -57.46
C THR A 172 -29.09 34.40 -58.56
N ALA A 173 -29.95 33.38 -58.63
CA ALA A 173 -31.12 33.38 -59.51
C ALA A 173 -32.26 34.34 -59.07
N LYS A 174 -32.20 34.89 -57.85
CA LYS A 174 -33.16 35.88 -57.34
C LYS A 174 -32.47 36.91 -56.43
N VAL A 175 -32.18 38.06 -57.04
CA VAL A 175 -32.02 39.40 -56.41
C VAL A 175 -30.58 39.88 -56.15
N ASP A 176 -30.36 41.07 -56.71
CA ASP A 176 -29.16 41.90 -56.82
C ASP A 176 -28.45 42.31 -55.52
N ALA A 177 -27.17 42.65 -55.72
CA ALA A 177 -26.14 43.39 -54.95
C ALA A 177 -26.38 43.85 -53.50
N GLN A 178 -27.60 44.17 -53.08
CA GLN A 178 -27.91 44.79 -51.78
C GLN A 178 -27.84 43.81 -50.59
N ASN A 179 -27.89 42.49 -50.84
CA ASN A 179 -27.80 41.45 -49.81
C ASN A 179 -26.37 40.96 -49.50
N ARG A 180 -25.35 41.27 -50.33
CA ARG A 180 -23.95 40.88 -50.04
C ARG A 180 -23.43 41.52 -48.75
N GLN A 181 -23.77 42.78 -48.52
CA GLN A 181 -23.40 43.52 -47.32
C GLN A 181 -24.15 43.05 -46.06
N SER A 182 -25.36 42.49 -46.22
CA SER A 182 -26.16 41.93 -45.11
C SER A 182 -25.71 40.51 -44.73
N LEU A 183 -25.25 39.72 -45.71
CA LEU A 183 -24.70 38.37 -45.47
C LEU A 183 -23.34 38.38 -44.79
N GLU A 184 -22.47 39.35 -45.10
CA GLU A 184 -21.18 39.53 -44.45
C GLU A 184 -21.35 39.85 -42.96
N GLY A 185 -22.36 40.65 -42.59
CA GLY A 185 -22.70 40.96 -41.20
C GLY A 185 -23.30 39.80 -40.40
N ILE A 186 -23.98 38.85 -41.05
CA ILE A 186 -24.60 37.68 -40.37
C ILE A 186 -23.63 36.50 -40.26
N LEU A 187 -22.70 36.34 -41.22
CA LEU A 187 -21.74 35.24 -41.23
C LEU A 187 -20.43 35.56 -40.47
N SER A 188 -20.08 36.84 -40.31
CA SER A 188 -18.91 37.26 -39.51
C SER A 188 -18.95 36.76 -38.07
N PRO A 189 -20.06 36.92 -37.32
CA PRO A 189 -20.14 36.47 -35.92
C PRO A 189 -19.95 34.97 -35.77
N LEU A 190 -20.44 34.16 -36.72
CA LEU A 190 -20.26 32.70 -36.70
C LEU A 190 -18.81 32.31 -37.01
N LYS A 191 -18.17 33.01 -37.95
CA LYS A 191 -16.76 32.81 -38.27
C LYS A 191 -15.86 33.20 -37.09
N GLU A 192 -16.12 34.34 -36.45
CA GLU A 192 -15.42 34.77 -35.24
C GLU A 192 -15.63 33.79 -34.07
N GLN A 193 -16.84 33.27 -33.89
CA GLN A 193 -17.09 32.26 -32.85
C GLN A 193 -16.41 30.93 -33.13
N LEU A 194 -16.33 30.49 -34.38
CA LEU A 194 -15.60 29.27 -34.76
C LEU A 194 -14.09 29.44 -34.68
N GLU A 195 -13.54 30.59 -35.07
CA GLU A 195 -12.13 30.92 -34.83
C GLU A 195 -11.82 31.02 -33.34
N GLY A 196 -12.70 31.65 -32.55
CA GLY A 196 -12.61 31.70 -31.09
C GLY A 196 -12.64 30.31 -30.46
N PHE A 197 -13.57 29.45 -30.86
CA PHE A 197 -13.68 28.08 -30.38
C PHE A 197 -12.45 27.23 -30.76
N LYS A 198 -12.00 27.30 -32.03
CA LYS A 198 -10.78 26.60 -32.48
C LYS A 198 -9.56 27.06 -31.70
N LYS A 199 -9.43 28.36 -31.46
CA LYS A 199 -8.34 28.93 -30.68
C LYS A 199 -8.41 28.46 -29.23
N GLN A 200 -9.58 28.47 -28.61
CA GLN A 200 -9.78 28.04 -27.24
C GLN A 200 -9.53 26.53 -27.04
N VAL A 201 -9.90 25.70 -28.01
CA VAL A 201 -9.60 24.26 -27.98
C VAL A 201 -8.10 24.01 -28.12
N ASN A 202 -7.42 24.68 -29.06
CA ASN A 202 -5.96 24.58 -29.20
C ASN A 202 -5.23 25.12 -27.96
N ASP A 203 -5.68 26.24 -27.42
CA ASP A 203 -5.12 26.84 -26.21
C ASP A 203 -5.31 25.89 -25.02
N SER A 204 -6.48 25.23 -24.88
CA SER A 204 -6.73 24.26 -23.81
C SER A 204 -5.83 23.02 -23.92
N PHE A 205 -5.65 22.44 -25.12
CA PHE A 205 -4.75 21.30 -25.30
C PHE A 205 -3.28 21.69 -25.10
N SER A 206 -2.90 22.89 -25.52
CA SER A 206 -1.54 23.43 -25.32
C SER A 206 -1.27 23.73 -23.83
N GLN A 207 -2.28 24.23 -23.11
CA GLN A 207 -2.23 24.46 -21.67
C GLN A 207 -2.11 23.13 -20.91
N GLU A 208 -2.93 22.12 -21.25
CA GLU A 208 -2.86 20.78 -20.64
C GLU A 208 -1.51 20.10 -20.92
N ALA A 209 -0.99 20.23 -22.14
CA ALA A 209 0.34 19.72 -22.49
C ALA A 209 1.46 20.44 -21.71
N LYS A 210 1.35 21.76 -21.52
CA LYS A 210 2.26 22.55 -20.66
C LYS A 210 2.17 22.14 -19.20
N GLU A 211 0.97 21.92 -18.67
CA GLU A 211 0.78 21.46 -17.29
C GLU A 211 1.39 20.07 -17.08
N ARG A 212 1.19 19.14 -18.02
CA ARG A 212 1.85 17.82 -18.00
C ARG A 212 3.38 17.92 -18.09
N HIS A 213 3.90 18.77 -18.98
CA HIS A 213 5.35 18.99 -19.07
C HIS A 213 5.91 19.64 -17.80
N THR A 214 5.18 20.57 -17.20
CA THR A 214 5.55 21.19 -15.92
C THR A 214 5.57 20.13 -14.83
N LEU A 215 4.56 19.28 -14.72
CA LEU A 215 4.52 18.16 -13.78
C LEU A 215 5.69 17.18 -13.96
N VAL A 216 6.01 16.79 -15.20
CA VAL A 216 7.15 15.91 -15.50
C VAL A 216 8.49 16.58 -15.15
N HIS A 217 8.63 17.86 -15.46
CA HIS A 217 9.82 18.64 -15.10
C HIS A 217 9.96 18.75 -13.57
N GLU A 218 8.84 18.96 -12.89
CA GLU A 218 8.76 19.06 -11.44
C GLU A 218 9.08 17.72 -10.77
N LEU A 219 8.65 16.60 -11.38
CA LEU A 219 9.02 15.24 -10.98
C LEU A 219 10.53 14.97 -11.16
N LYS A 220 11.11 15.40 -12.29
CA LYS A 220 12.56 15.29 -12.54
C LYS A 220 13.37 16.16 -11.58
N ASN A 221 12.88 17.36 -11.27
CA ASN A 221 13.47 18.22 -10.26
C ASN A 221 13.45 17.54 -8.89
N LEU A 222 12.32 16.95 -8.48
CA LEU A 222 12.22 16.15 -7.26
C LEU A 222 13.25 15.02 -7.23
N GLN A 223 13.38 14.27 -8.32
CA GLN A 223 14.34 13.17 -8.41
C GLN A 223 15.79 13.66 -8.24
N ARG A 224 16.17 14.74 -8.94
CA ARG A 224 17.51 15.32 -8.83
C ARG A 224 17.81 15.86 -7.43
N LEU A 225 16.81 16.49 -6.80
CA LEU A 225 16.93 17.03 -5.46
C LEU A 225 17.06 15.90 -4.42
N ASN A 226 16.32 14.80 -4.62
CA ASN A 226 16.44 13.59 -3.81
C ASN A 226 17.85 12.99 -3.93
N ASP A 227 18.39 12.87 -5.14
CA ASP A 227 19.75 12.37 -5.35
C ASP A 227 20.80 13.27 -4.66
N GLN A 228 20.61 14.58 -4.67
CA GLN A 228 21.48 15.53 -3.97
C GLN A 228 21.34 15.42 -2.44
N MET A 229 20.11 15.40 -1.91
CA MET A 229 19.85 15.23 -0.48
C MET A 229 20.39 13.91 0.05
N THR A 230 20.23 12.81 -0.69
CA THR A 230 20.76 11.50 -0.30
C THR A 230 22.28 11.50 -0.21
N LYS A 231 22.96 12.13 -1.18
CA LYS A 231 24.42 12.28 -1.15
C LYS A 231 24.89 13.19 -0.02
N GLU A 232 24.22 14.31 0.21
CA GLU A 232 24.52 15.22 1.32
C GLU A 232 24.29 14.54 2.68
N ALA A 233 23.21 13.78 2.82
CA ALA A 233 22.90 12.98 4.00
C ALA A 233 23.98 11.93 4.27
N MET A 234 24.42 11.18 3.25
CA MET A 234 25.50 10.18 3.40
C MET A 234 26.82 10.82 3.83
N ASN A 235 27.25 11.88 3.15
CA ASN A 235 28.50 12.59 3.47
C ASN A 235 28.46 13.19 4.88
N LEU A 236 27.30 13.69 5.31
CA LEU A 236 27.15 14.29 6.62
C LEU A 236 26.97 13.28 7.75
N THR A 237 26.32 12.13 7.50
CA THR A 237 26.27 11.01 8.46
C THR A 237 27.69 10.57 8.82
N GLN A 238 28.62 10.65 7.86
CA GLN A 238 30.03 10.36 8.06
C GLN A 238 30.79 11.49 8.80
N ALA A 239 30.33 12.75 8.70
CA ALA A 239 30.93 13.91 9.35
C ALA A 239 30.40 14.18 10.78
N LEU A 240 29.16 13.78 11.10
CA LEU A 240 28.49 13.99 12.39
C LEU A 240 28.64 12.81 13.36
N LYS A 241 29.75 12.08 13.24
CA LYS A 241 30.07 10.91 14.06
C LYS A 241 30.11 11.27 15.56
N GLY A 242 29.17 10.77 16.35
CA GLY A 242 29.25 10.79 17.82
C GLY A 242 28.68 12.00 18.60
N ASP A 243 28.04 12.98 17.95
CA ASP A 243 27.38 14.10 18.67
C ASP A 243 25.85 14.11 18.45
N ASN A 244 25.12 13.52 19.40
CA ASN A 244 23.65 13.42 19.40
C ASN A 244 22.94 14.78 19.25
N LYS A 245 23.56 15.88 19.71
CA LYS A 245 22.96 17.22 19.64
C LYS A 245 23.07 17.82 18.24
N GLN A 246 24.20 17.60 17.56
CA GLN A 246 24.37 18.06 16.18
C GLN A 246 23.52 17.25 15.20
N GLN A 247 23.34 15.96 15.48
CA GLN A 247 22.41 15.12 14.71
C GLN A 247 20.98 15.67 14.78
N GLY A 248 20.45 15.94 15.99
CA GLY A 248 19.12 16.53 16.16
C GLY A 248 18.93 17.85 15.42
N ASN A 249 19.87 18.78 15.56
CA ASN A 249 19.86 20.04 14.82
C ASN A 249 19.86 19.84 13.30
N TRP A 250 20.54 18.80 12.79
CA TRP A 250 20.53 18.53 11.35
C TRP A 250 19.18 18.00 10.87
N GLY A 251 18.51 17.15 11.65
CA GLY A 251 17.15 16.71 11.35
C GLY A 251 16.18 17.89 11.18
N GLU A 252 16.29 18.90 12.02
CA GLU A 252 15.52 20.15 11.92
C GLU A 252 15.87 20.95 10.65
N VAL A 253 17.16 21.05 10.29
CA VAL A 253 17.59 21.73 9.05
C VAL A 253 17.05 21.04 7.81
N VAL A 254 17.07 19.70 7.75
CA VAL A 254 16.50 18.95 6.62
C VAL A 254 14.98 19.14 6.58
N LEU A 255 14.30 19.09 7.72
CA LEU A 255 12.87 19.33 7.79
C LEU A 255 12.50 20.74 7.29
N ALA A 256 13.22 21.76 7.73
CA ALA A 256 13.04 23.14 7.29
C ALA A 256 13.26 23.30 5.78
N ARG A 257 14.27 22.62 5.23
CA ARG A 257 14.54 22.62 3.78
C ARG A 257 13.40 21.97 3.00
N VAL A 258 12.91 20.82 3.45
CA VAL A 258 11.78 20.12 2.81
C VAL A 258 10.50 20.98 2.85
N LEU A 259 10.25 21.70 3.94
CA LEU A 259 9.12 22.64 4.06
C LEU A 259 9.27 23.85 3.13
N ALA A 260 10.47 24.41 3.01
CA ALA A 260 10.74 25.51 2.08
C ALA A 260 10.56 25.08 0.61
N GLU A 261 10.95 23.85 0.28
CA GLU A 261 10.88 23.28 -1.08
C GLU A 261 9.48 22.74 -1.44
N SER A 262 8.59 22.57 -0.45
CA SER A 262 7.23 22.09 -0.69
C SER A 262 6.28 23.13 -1.25
N GLY A 263 6.67 24.41 -1.26
CA GLY A 263 5.84 25.54 -1.71
C GLY A 263 4.90 26.11 -0.64
N LEU A 264 4.90 25.55 0.57
CA LEU A 264 4.11 26.04 1.69
C LEU A 264 4.76 27.30 2.28
N ARG A 265 3.96 28.23 2.82
CA ARG A 265 4.47 29.47 3.43
C ARG A 265 4.39 29.40 4.95
N GLU A 266 5.50 29.76 5.59
CA GLU A 266 5.57 29.85 7.04
C GLU A 266 4.59 30.91 7.57
N GLY A 267 3.92 30.60 8.68
CA GLY A 267 2.90 31.45 9.30
C GLY A 267 1.51 31.38 8.65
N HIS A 268 1.40 30.76 7.47
CA HIS A 268 0.12 30.56 6.77
C HIS A 268 -0.24 29.08 6.70
N GLU A 269 0.50 28.32 5.89
CA GLU A 269 0.22 26.90 5.70
C GLU A 269 0.99 26.01 6.67
N TYR A 270 2.05 26.50 7.32
CA TYR A 270 2.71 25.78 8.42
C TYR A 270 3.29 26.70 9.48
N GLN A 271 3.49 26.17 10.68
CA GLN A 271 4.10 26.85 11.82
C GLN A 271 5.13 25.94 12.49
N THR A 272 6.25 26.51 12.91
CA THR A 272 7.34 25.81 13.61
C THR A 272 7.25 26.07 15.12
N GLN A 273 7.67 25.10 15.93
CA GLN A 273 7.92 25.24 17.38
C GLN A 273 6.72 25.72 18.23
N VAL A 274 5.49 25.43 17.81
CA VAL A 274 4.27 25.86 18.51
C VAL A 274 4.18 25.16 19.87
N SER A 275 4.07 25.94 20.95
CA SER A 275 3.89 25.39 22.29
C SER A 275 2.41 25.17 22.59
N LEU A 276 2.00 23.92 22.70
CA LEU A 276 0.64 23.52 23.02
C LEU A 276 0.54 22.98 24.44
N GLN A 277 -0.65 23.09 25.04
CA GLN A 277 -0.94 22.51 26.35
C GLN A 277 -2.11 21.53 26.22
N ASN A 278 -2.02 20.40 26.90
CA ASN A 278 -3.16 19.49 27.06
C ASN A 278 -4.08 19.98 28.19
N GLU A 279 -5.22 19.31 28.36
CA GLU A 279 -6.18 19.63 29.43
C GLU A 279 -5.60 19.52 30.84
N ALA A 280 -4.56 18.71 31.02
CA ALA A 280 -3.84 18.49 32.28
C ALA A 280 -2.67 19.47 32.51
N GLY A 281 -2.50 20.50 31.67
CA GLY A 281 -1.44 21.51 31.80
C GLY A 281 -0.04 21.04 31.40
N LYS A 282 0.10 19.83 30.85
CA LYS A 282 1.36 19.31 30.31
C LYS A 282 1.64 19.96 28.96
N ARG A 283 2.85 20.51 28.82
CA ARG A 283 3.32 21.20 27.61
C ARG A 283 3.80 20.19 26.57
N TYR A 284 3.28 20.30 25.36
CA TYR A 284 3.71 19.55 24.19
C TYR A 284 4.21 20.54 23.15
N GLN A 285 5.36 20.27 22.56
CA GLN A 285 5.93 21.11 21.52
C GLN A 285 6.21 20.22 20.32
N PRO A 286 5.24 20.10 19.38
CA PRO A 286 5.53 19.52 18.07
C PRO A 286 6.55 20.38 17.32
N ASP A 287 7.37 19.74 16.48
CA ASP A 287 8.39 20.47 15.71
C ASP A 287 7.73 21.36 14.67
N VAL A 288 6.74 20.82 13.94
CA VAL A 288 6.00 21.54 12.90
C VAL A 288 4.52 21.15 12.89
N ILE A 289 3.66 22.15 12.69
CA ILE A 289 2.22 21.98 12.43
C ILE A 289 1.94 22.48 11.02
N VAL A 290 1.35 21.63 10.19
CA VAL A 290 0.90 21.97 8.83
C VAL A 290 -0.62 22.10 8.84
N HIS A 291 -1.11 23.22 8.30
CA HIS A 291 -2.52 23.51 8.14
C HIS A 291 -3.03 23.01 6.80
N LEU A 292 -4.15 22.31 6.83
CA LEU A 292 -4.85 21.84 5.65
C LEU A 292 -6.09 22.72 5.40
N PRO A 293 -6.64 22.71 4.17
CA PRO A 293 -7.96 23.26 3.93
C PRO A 293 -9.01 22.66 4.88
N GLN A 294 -10.11 23.37 5.11
CA GLN A 294 -11.18 22.98 6.04
C GLN A 294 -10.75 22.96 7.53
N GLU A 295 -9.75 23.78 7.89
CA GLU A 295 -9.26 23.96 9.28
C GLU A 295 -8.65 22.71 9.93
N LYS A 296 -8.33 21.68 9.12
CA LYS A 296 -7.63 20.47 9.59
C LYS A 296 -6.14 20.74 9.81
N GLN A 297 -5.50 19.93 10.66
CA GLN A 297 -4.07 20.08 10.97
C GLN A 297 -3.35 18.73 10.96
N VAL A 298 -2.10 18.75 10.51
CA VAL A 298 -1.18 17.61 10.55
C VAL A 298 0.06 18.03 11.35
N VAL A 299 0.47 17.19 12.29
CA VAL A 299 1.67 17.40 13.10
C VAL A 299 2.82 16.59 12.52
N ILE A 300 4.00 17.21 12.45
CA ILE A 300 5.26 16.54 12.12
C ILE A 300 6.14 16.54 13.37
N ASP A 301 6.58 15.35 13.79
CA ASP A 301 7.55 15.15 14.88
C ASP A 301 8.80 14.50 14.26
N SER A 302 9.93 15.20 14.35
CA SER A 302 11.23 14.76 13.90
C SER A 302 12.06 14.32 15.10
N LYS A 303 11.99 13.04 15.46
CA LYS A 303 12.84 12.51 16.52
C LYS A 303 13.82 11.47 15.99
N MET A 304 15.09 11.89 15.90
CA MET A 304 16.21 11.06 15.48
C MET A 304 16.68 10.12 16.59
N VAL A 305 16.83 8.83 16.24
CA VAL A 305 17.85 7.95 16.82
C VAL A 305 18.53 7.25 15.66
N LEU A 306 19.57 7.88 15.10
CA LEU A 306 20.37 7.31 14.01
C LEU A 306 21.57 6.50 14.49
N VAL A 307 21.81 6.42 15.80
CA VAL A 307 22.97 5.74 16.38
C VAL A 307 23.05 4.28 15.95
N ALA A 308 21.91 3.58 15.87
CA ALA A 308 21.87 2.20 15.41
C ALA A 308 22.12 2.07 13.90
N TYR A 309 21.56 2.98 13.09
CA TYR A 309 21.83 3.03 11.65
C TYR A 309 23.31 3.37 11.34
N GLU A 310 23.92 4.26 12.11
CA GLU A 310 25.35 4.60 11.98
C GLU A 310 26.23 3.36 12.24
N ARG A 311 25.91 2.57 13.26
CA ARG A 311 26.59 1.29 13.53
C ARG A 311 26.36 0.28 12.40
N TYR A 312 25.14 0.22 11.85
CA TYR A 312 24.83 -0.64 10.71
C TYR A 312 25.67 -0.30 9.49
N PHE A 313 25.77 1.00 9.16
CA PHE A 313 26.53 1.49 8.02
C PHE A 313 28.04 1.27 8.18
N ASN A 314 28.57 1.44 9.39
CA ASN A 314 29.99 1.29 9.70
C ASN A 314 30.39 -0.15 10.11
N ALA A 315 29.47 -1.13 10.07
CA ALA A 315 29.75 -2.49 10.48
C ALA A 315 30.69 -3.20 9.48
N GLU A 316 31.81 -3.71 9.99
CA GLU A 316 32.81 -4.42 9.20
C GLU A 316 32.46 -5.90 9.03
N THR A 317 31.68 -6.47 9.96
CA THR A 317 31.23 -7.86 9.94
C THR A 317 29.71 -7.97 9.71
N ASP A 318 29.27 -9.05 9.08
CA ASP A 318 27.83 -9.27 8.82
C ASP A 318 27.03 -9.47 10.12
N THR A 319 27.66 -10.05 11.16
CA THR A 319 27.04 -10.24 12.48
C THR A 319 26.81 -8.92 13.22
N GLU A 320 27.77 -7.99 13.15
CA GLU A 320 27.60 -6.63 13.70
C GLU A 320 26.55 -5.85 12.91
N ARG A 321 26.52 -6.02 11.58
CA ARG A 321 25.53 -5.38 10.71
C ARG A 321 24.12 -5.84 11.05
N GLU A 322 23.89 -7.14 11.20
CA GLU A 322 22.58 -7.70 11.56
C GLU A 322 22.13 -7.25 12.97
N ARG A 323 23.06 -7.19 13.92
CA ARG A 323 22.77 -6.68 15.27
C ARG A 323 22.37 -5.21 15.25
N ALA A 324 23.13 -4.37 14.54
CA ALA A 324 22.85 -2.95 14.43
C ALA A 324 21.54 -2.66 13.68
N LEU A 325 21.20 -3.49 12.69
CA LEU A 325 19.91 -3.44 12.01
C LEU A 325 18.74 -3.72 12.97
N ASN A 326 18.85 -4.77 13.77
CA ASN A 326 17.84 -5.08 14.78
C ASN A 326 17.69 -3.96 15.83
N ASP A 327 18.81 -3.39 16.30
CA ASP A 327 18.79 -2.24 17.20
C ASP A 327 18.08 -1.03 16.56
N HIS A 328 18.25 -0.80 15.25
CA HIS A 328 17.58 0.27 14.49
C HIS A 328 16.06 0.05 14.41
N LEU A 329 15.63 -1.18 14.11
CA LEU A 329 14.21 -1.54 14.10
C LEU A 329 13.56 -1.37 15.48
N ILE A 330 14.24 -1.78 16.54
CA ILE A 330 13.76 -1.61 17.92
C ILE A 330 13.66 -0.13 18.28
N ALA A 331 14.65 0.68 17.92
CA ALA A 331 14.61 2.13 18.14
C ALA A 331 13.40 2.78 17.45
N LEU A 332 13.14 2.45 16.18
CA LEU A 332 11.99 2.96 15.44
C LEU A 332 10.65 2.57 16.09
N ARG A 333 10.49 1.30 16.50
CA ARG A 333 9.28 0.86 17.23
C ARG A 333 9.07 1.59 18.54
N ASN A 334 10.13 1.78 19.31
CA ASN A 334 10.06 2.54 20.56
C ASN A 334 9.64 3.99 20.33
N HIS A 335 10.05 4.60 19.22
CA HIS A 335 9.59 5.92 18.82
C HIS A 335 8.13 5.96 18.40
N ILE A 336 7.68 4.99 17.58
CA ILE A 336 6.26 4.86 17.21
C ILE A 336 5.40 4.77 18.47
N ARG A 337 5.77 3.90 19.42
CA ARG A 337 5.05 3.75 20.70
C ARG A 337 5.10 5.02 21.54
N GLY A 338 6.27 5.66 21.64
CA GLY A 338 6.44 6.89 22.39
C GLY A 338 5.64 8.07 21.82
N LEU A 339 5.49 8.12 20.49
CA LEU A 339 4.67 9.10 19.78
C LEU A 339 3.18 8.83 19.95
N SER A 340 2.76 7.57 19.85
CA SER A 340 1.37 7.15 20.07
C SER A 340 0.87 7.55 21.48
N GLN A 341 1.75 7.49 22.49
CA GLN A 341 1.43 7.94 23.86
C GLN A 341 1.36 9.47 24.03
N LYS A 342 1.90 10.24 23.08
CA LYS A 342 1.68 11.69 23.06
C LYS A 342 0.34 11.89 22.36
N ASP A 343 -0.76 11.89 23.10
CA ASP A 343 -2.11 12.12 22.61
C ASP A 343 -2.30 13.52 21.98
N TYR A 344 -1.67 13.78 20.83
CA TYR A 344 -1.73 15.07 20.13
C TYR A 344 -3.19 15.43 19.78
N HIS A 345 -4.05 14.43 19.55
CA HIS A 345 -5.49 14.60 19.32
C HIS A 345 -6.23 15.28 20.49
N GLN A 346 -5.68 15.26 21.72
CA GLN A 346 -6.31 15.84 22.93
C GLN A 346 -5.79 17.24 23.28
N LEU A 347 -4.94 17.85 22.44
CA LEU A 347 -4.38 19.17 22.70
C LEU A 347 -5.38 20.30 22.43
N LYS A 348 -5.48 21.25 23.36
CA LYS A 348 -6.34 22.44 23.21
C LYS A 348 -5.75 23.36 22.13
N GLY A 349 -6.57 23.71 21.13
CA GLY A 349 -6.19 24.63 20.04
C GLY A 349 -5.89 23.96 18.70
N ILE A 350 -5.82 22.62 18.64
CA ILE A 350 -5.76 21.87 17.38
C ILE A 350 -7.17 21.42 16.99
N ARG A 351 -7.63 21.81 15.80
CA ARG A 351 -8.92 21.36 15.24
C ARG A 351 -8.66 20.11 14.40
N SER A 352 -8.86 18.94 15.00
CA SER A 352 -8.81 17.60 14.38
C SER A 352 -7.47 17.21 13.71
N LEU A 353 -6.86 16.14 14.22
CA LEU A 353 -5.69 15.49 13.67
C LEU A 353 -6.12 14.18 13.02
N ASP A 354 -5.84 14.00 11.73
CA ASP A 354 -6.08 12.73 11.03
C ASP A 354 -4.92 11.74 11.25
N TYR A 355 -3.68 12.23 11.35
CA TYR A 355 -2.47 11.42 11.58
C TYR A 355 -1.27 12.29 12.01
N VAL A 356 -0.27 11.67 12.62
CA VAL A 356 1.03 12.30 12.94
C VAL A 356 2.09 11.80 11.96
N LEU A 357 2.87 12.71 11.37
CA LEU A 357 3.99 12.37 10.51
C LEU A 357 5.26 12.21 11.36
N MET A 358 5.81 10.99 11.37
CA MET A 358 7.11 10.72 12.00
C MET A 358 8.21 10.86 10.95
N PHE A 359 9.03 11.92 11.10
CA PHE A 359 10.05 12.25 10.11
C PHE A 359 11.39 11.56 10.39
N ILE A 360 11.90 10.83 9.39
CA ILE A 360 13.21 10.16 9.39
C ILE A 360 14.10 10.89 8.38
N PRO A 361 15.06 11.72 8.81
CA PRO A 361 15.79 12.63 7.92
C PRO A 361 16.80 11.94 6.99
N VAL A 362 17.15 10.68 7.26
CA VAL A 362 18.10 9.90 6.44
C VAL A 362 17.31 8.86 5.64
N GLU A 363 17.11 9.14 4.35
CA GLU A 363 16.37 8.27 3.44
C GLU A 363 16.92 6.83 3.41
N PRO A 364 18.24 6.57 3.30
CA PRO A 364 18.76 5.21 3.37
C PRO A 364 18.43 4.45 4.66
N ALA A 365 18.36 5.16 5.80
CA ALA A 365 18.01 4.56 7.08
C ALA A 365 16.55 4.13 7.14
N PHE A 366 15.67 4.90 6.49
CA PHE A 366 14.26 4.53 6.31
C PHE A 366 14.13 3.31 5.38
N GLN A 367 14.79 3.34 4.21
CA GLN A 367 14.71 2.26 3.22
C GLN A 367 15.18 0.91 3.78
N VAL A 368 16.32 0.91 4.48
CA VAL A 368 16.86 -0.31 5.11
C VAL A 368 15.90 -0.87 6.17
N ALA A 369 15.26 0.00 6.97
CA ALA A 369 14.30 -0.45 7.99
C ALA A 369 13.05 -1.10 7.35
N ILE A 370 12.47 -0.47 6.33
CA ILE A 370 11.27 -1.00 5.66
C ILE A 370 11.57 -2.29 4.89
N GLN A 371 12.75 -2.41 4.27
CA GLN A 371 13.18 -3.63 3.59
C GLN A 371 13.39 -4.80 4.57
N ALA A 372 13.98 -4.51 5.74
CA ALA A 372 14.23 -5.51 6.77
C ALA A 372 12.94 -5.99 7.44
N ASP A 373 12.01 -5.05 7.71
CA ASP A 373 10.75 -5.37 8.37
C ASP A 373 9.58 -4.51 7.84
N PRO A 374 8.89 -5.00 6.79
CA PRO A 374 7.74 -4.29 6.22
C PRO A 374 6.57 -4.10 7.19
N SER A 375 6.49 -4.89 8.27
CA SER A 375 5.40 -4.80 9.25
C SER A 375 5.43 -3.47 10.02
N LEU A 376 6.57 -2.78 10.05
CA LEU A 376 6.75 -1.50 10.73
C LEU A 376 5.82 -0.41 10.19
N VAL A 377 5.56 -0.39 8.88
CA VAL A 377 4.62 0.57 8.25
C VAL A 377 3.21 0.34 8.78
N LYS A 378 2.79 -0.93 8.86
CA LYS A 378 1.48 -1.31 9.36
C LYS A 378 1.33 -0.98 10.85
N GLU A 379 2.33 -1.32 11.67
CA GLU A 379 2.36 -1.00 13.11
C GLU A 379 2.26 0.52 13.34
N ALA A 380 2.95 1.33 12.55
CA ALA A 380 2.85 2.79 12.64
C ALA A 380 1.43 3.28 12.28
N MET A 381 0.86 2.79 11.18
CA MET A 381 -0.48 3.18 10.74
C MET A 381 -1.58 2.80 11.75
N GLU A 382 -1.49 1.62 12.36
CA GLU A 382 -2.40 1.17 13.43
C GLU A 382 -2.35 2.11 14.65
N ASN A 383 -1.25 2.85 14.82
CA ASN A 383 -1.07 3.86 15.86
C ASN A 383 -1.33 5.31 15.36
N ASN A 384 -1.98 5.49 14.21
CA ASN A 384 -2.22 6.80 13.57
C ASN A 384 -0.94 7.60 13.25
N ILE A 385 0.18 6.89 13.01
CA ILE A 385 1.47 7.47 12.67
C ILE A 385 1.84 7.06 11.24
N ILE A 386 2.25 8.03 10.43
CA ILE A 386 2.78 7.78 9.10
C ILE A 386 4.28 8.04 9.13
N LEU A 387 5.07 7.01 8.81
CA LEU A 387 6.51 7.14 8.65
C LEU A 387 6.81 7.89 7.35
N VAL A 388 7.57 8.97 7.44
CA VAL A 388 7.96 9.77 6.28
C VAL A 388 9.47 10.04 6.28
N SER A 389 10.04 9.89 5.10
CA SER A 389 11.40 10.30 4.73
C SER A 389 11.38 11.68 4.05
N PRO A 390 12.53 12.33 3.75
CA PRO A 390 12.54 13.63 3.07
C PRO A 390 11.76 13.61 1.76
N THR A 391 11.90 12.54 0.97
CA THR A 391 11.21 12.39 -0.31
C THR A 391 9.70 12.26 -0.14
N THR A 392 9.26 11.38 0.76
CA THR A 392 7.83 11.11 0.95
C THR A 392 7.12 12.26 1.66
N LEU A 393 7.82 12.94 2.59
CA LEU A 393 7.33 14.18 3.19
C LEU A 393 7.16 15.29 2.15
N LEU A 394 8.15 15.49 1.26
CA LEU A 394 8.05 16.51 0.20
C LEU A 394 6.84 16.26 -0.72
N VAL A 395 6.58 15.00 -1.08
CA VAL A 395 5.39 14.62 -1.87
C VAL A 395 4.10 14.89 -1.10
N ALA A 396 4.04 14.53 0.19
CA ALA A 396 2.89 14.81 1.03
C ALA A 396 2.61 16.32 1.14
N LEU A 397 3.64 17.12 1.41
CA LEU A 397 3.51 18.57 1.54
C LEU A 397 3.13 19.27 0.22
N ARG A 398 3.67 18.82 -0.93
CA ARG A 398 3.24 19.31 -2.25
C ARG A 398 1.81 18.93 -2.58
N THR A 399 1.35 17.78 -2.09
CA THR A 399 -0.05 17.39 -2.20
C THR A 399 -0.92 18.35 -1.40
N ILE A 400 -0.49 18.72 -0.19
CA ILE A 400 -1.16 19.74 0.65
C ILE A 400 -1.14 21.12 -0.04
N ASP A 401 -0.04 21.55 -0.64
CA ASP A 401 0.01 22.82 -1.39
C ASP A 401 -0.97 22.82 -2.58
N ASN A 402 -1.04 21.70 -3.33
CA ASN A 402 -2.02 21.56 -4.40
C ASN A 402 -3.47 21.61 -3.89
N LEU A 403 -3.75 21.04 -2.71
CA LEU A 403 -5.06 21.17 -2.08
C LEU A 403 -5.37 22.63 -1.74
N TRP A 404 -4.42 23.39 -1.21
CA TRP A 404 -4.56 24.83 -0.99
C TRP A 404 -4.75 25.63 -2.28
N ARG A 405 -4.07 25.26 -3.36
CA ARG A 405 -4.27 25.88 -4.66
C ARG A 405 -5.70 25.66 -5.17
N ASN A 406 -6.21 24.44 -5.06
CA ASN A 406 -7.57 24.08 -5.45
C ASN A 406 -8.60 24.85 -4.59
N ASP A 407 -8.43 24.86 -3.28
CA ASP A 407 -9.33 25.56 -2.36
C ASP A 407 -9.38 27.08 -2.66
N ARG A 408 -8.23 27.73 -2.85
CA ARG A 408 -8.17 29.15 -3.27
C ARG A 408 -8.84 29.39 -4.62
N GLN A 409 -8.68 28.47 -5.59
CA GLN A 409 -9.37 28.57 -6.88
C GLN A 409 -10.89 28.48 -6.72
N ASN A 410 -11.40 27.58 -5.90
CA ASN A 410 -12.83 27.45 -5.62
C ASN A 410 -13.39 28.71 -4.95
N GLN A 411 -12.70 29.23 -3.93
CA GLN A 411 -13.09 30.48 -3.26
C GLN A 411 -13.11 31.65 -4.25
N ASN A 412 -12.07 31.78 -5.08
CA ASN A 412 -12.01 32.85 -6.09
C ASN A 412 -13.10 32.69 -7.16
N ALA A 413 -13.40 31.47 -7.61
CA ALA A 413 -14.48 31.21 -8.56
C ALA A 413 -15.83 31.66 -8.01
N GLN A 414 -16.08 31.43 -6.72
CA GLN A 414 -17.32 31.86 -6.06
C GLN A 414 -17.41 33.39 -5.96
N VAL A 415 -16.30 34.07 -5.65
CA VAL A 415 -16.22 35.54 -5.68
C VAL A 415 -16.42 36.09 -7.09
N ILE A 416 -15.86 35.45 -8.11
CA ILE A 416 -16.05 35.83 -9.52
C ILE A 416 -17.52 35.67 -9.92
N ALA A 417 -18.16 34.56 -9.57
CA ALA A 417 -19.56 34.31 -9.86
C ALA A 417 -20.48 35.37 -9.23
N ASP A 418 -20.24 35.72 -7.95
CA ASP A 418 -21.00 36.78 -7.27
C ASP A 418 -20.81 38.15 -7.95
N LYS A 419 -19.56 38.50 -8.30
CA LYS A 419 -19.27 39.75 -9.03
C LYS A 419 -19.89 39.76 -10.43
N ALA A 420 -19.87 38.63 -11.15
CA ALA A 420 -20.46 38.49 -12.47
C ALA A 420 -21.99 38.64 -12.40
N SER A 421 -22.64 38.05 -11.39
CA SER A 421 -24.08 38.22 -11.16
C SER A 421 -24.43 39.70 -10.97
N LYS A 422 -23.71 40.39 -10.08
CA LYS A 422 -23.92 41.83 -9.83
C LYS A 422 -23.69 42.69 -11.06
N LEU A 423 -22.71 42.33 -11.91
CA LEU A 423 -22.46 43.02 -13.17
C LEU A 423 -23.59 42.81 -14.17
N TYR A 424 -24.07 41.56 -14.30
CA TYR A 424 -25.19 41.22 -15.17
C TYR A 424 -26.45 42.00 -14.76
N ASP A 425 -26.77 42.06 -13.47
CA ASP A 425 -27.92 42.81 -12.96
C ASP A 425 -27.82 44.30 -13.30
N LYS A 426 -26.63 44.90 -13.15
CA LYS A 426 -26.40 46.30 -13.54
C LYS A 426 -26.56 46.53 -15.04
N LEU A 427 -26.05 45.61 -15.86
CA LEU A 427 -26.22 45.70 -17.32
C LEU A 427 -27.69 45.57 -17.70
N ARG A 428 -28.44 44.67 -17.07
CA ARG A 428 -29.89 44.53 -17.26
C ARG A 428 -30.62 45.83 -16.97
N LEU A 429 -30.36 46.44 -15.81
CA LEU A 429 -30.95 47.73 -15.44
C LEU A 429 -30.59 48.83 -16.44
N PHE A 430 -29.35 48.87 -16.92
CA PHE A 430 -28.93 49.84 -17.93
C PHE A 430 -29.63 49.62 -19.28
N VAL A 431 -29.86 48.36 -19.69
CA VAL A 431 -30.64 48.05 -20.89
C VAL A 431 -32.09 48.51 -20.72
N ASP A 432 -32.72 48.25 -19.57
CA ASP A 432 -34.08 48.71 -19.24
C ASP A 432 -34.17 50.26 -19.32
N ASP A 433 -33.17 50.97 -18.78
CA ASP A 433 -33.08 52.45 -18.85
C ASP A 433 -32.97 52.94 -20.31
N MET A 434 -32.17 52.26 -21.13
CA MET A 434 -31.98 52.60 -22.55
C MET A 434 -33.22 52.31 -23.39
N GLU A 435 -33.94 51.21 -23.12
CA GLU A 435 -35.25 50.93 -23.74
C GLU A 435 -36.27 52.01 -23.37
N GLY A 436 -36.30 52.42 -22.09
CA GLY A 436 -37.12 53.52 -21.62
C GLY A 436 -36.80 54.84 -22.33
N LEU A 437 -35.52 55.15 -22.53
CA LEU A 437 -35.07 56.31 -23.28
C LEU A 437 -35.50 56.24 -24.75
N GLY A 438 -35.39 55.08 -25.39
CA GLY A 438 -35.88 54.85 -26.76
C GLY A 438 -37.36 55.20 -26.89
N GLY A 439 -38.19 54.70 -25.97
CA GLY A 439 -39.63 55.04 -25.94
C GLY A 439 -39.92 56.53 -25.68
N ALA A 440 -39.09 57.21 -24.88
CA ALA A 440 -39.20 58.65 -24.66
C ALA A 440 -38.85 59.46 -25.92
N LEU A 441 -37.81 59.04 -26.65
CA LEU A 441 -37.42 59.64 -27.92
C LEU A 441 -38.52 59.46 -28.99
N ASP A 442 -39.14 58.29 -29.06
CA ASP A 442 -40.27 58.04 -29.96
C ASP A 442 -41.46 58.97 -29.66
N LYS A 443 -41.80 59.15 -28.37
CA LYS A 443 -42.84 60.10 -27.95
C LYS A 443 -42.48 61.55 -28.27
N ALA A 444 -41.21 61.93 -28.08
CA ALA A 444 -40.72 63.26 -28.43
C ALA A 444 -40.84 63.50 -29.95
N ASN A 445 -40.46 62.50 -30.74
CA ASN A 445 -40.59 62.54 -32.19
C ASN A 445 -42.06 62.62 -32.64
N GLN A 446 -42.96 61.84 -32.06
CA GLN A 446 -44.40 61.94 -32.32
C GLN A 446 -44.97 63.32 -31.95
N SER A 447 -44.54 63.88 -30.82
CA SER A 447 -44.96 65.23 -30.39
C SER A 447 -44.44 66.31 -31.34
N TYR A 448 -43.19 66.17 -31.79
CA TYR A 448 -42.59 67.03 -32.80
C TYR A 448 -43.34 66.95 -34.13
N GLN A 449 -43.63 65.74 -34.64
CA GLN A 449 -44.42 65.53 -35.84
C GLN A 449 -45.84 66.10 -35.70
N GLY A 450 -46.49 65.90 -34.54
CA GLY A 450 -47.79 66.48 -34.24
C GLY A 450 -47.78 68.02 -34.23
N ALA A 451 -46.73 68.63 -33.68
CA ALA A 451 -46.54 70.08 -33.71
C ALA A 451 -46.30 70.58 -35.14
N MET A 452 -45.47 69.87 -35.92
CA MET A 452 -45.22 70.20 -37.32
C MET A 452 -46.47 70.06 -38.19
N ASN A 453 -47.33 69.07 -37.92
CA ASN A 453 -48.64 68.94 -38.55
C ASN A 453 -49.55 70.15 -38.26
N LYS A 454 -49.58 70.65 -37.02
CA LYS A 454 -50.37 71.86 -36.71
C LYS A 454 -49.76 73.13 -37.31
N LEU A 455 -48.45 73.18 -37.41
CA LEU A 455 -47.71 74.36 -37.88
C LEU A 455 -47.69 74.49 -39.40
N ALA A 456 -47.32 73.42 -40.11
CA ALA A 456 -46.98 73.46 -41.53
C ALA A 456 -47.65 72.36 -42.39
N THR A 457 -47.69 71.09 -41.99
CA THR A 457 -48.07 70.00 -42.93
C THR A 457 -49.56 69.63 -42.90
N GLY A 458 -50.21 69.67 -41.73
CA GLY A 458 -51.59 69.20 -41.55
C GLY A 458 -52.69 70.06 -42.18
N ARG A 459 -53.91 69.49 -42.22
CA ARG A 459 -55.10 70.13 -42.81
C ARG A 459 -55.52 71.36 -42.01
N GLY A 460 -55.36 72.54 -42.62
CA GLY A 460 -55.65 73.81 -41.97
C GLY A 460 -54.54 74.28 -41.03
N ASN A 461 -53.28 73.92 -41.30
CA ASN A 461 -52.14 74.36 -40.50
C ASN A 461 -52.02 75.89 -40.36
N ALA A 462 -51.36 76.31 -39.29
CA ALA A 462 -51.28 77.71 -38.87
C ALA A 462 -50.57 78.62 -39.88
N ILE A 463 -49.50 78.16 -40.53
CA ILE A 463 -48.78 78.95 -41.55
C ILE A 463 -49.70 79.21 -42.75
N ARG A 464 -50.46 78.21 -43.19
CA ARG A 464 -51.41 78.35 -44.31
C ARG A 464 -52.55 79.30 -43.95
N GLN A 465 -53.08 79.23 -42.73
CA GLN A 465 -54.09 80.19 -42.25
C GLN A 465 -53.52 81.61 -42.19
N ALA A 466 -52.31 81.78 -41.64
CA ALA A 466 -51.64 83.08 -41.56
C ALA A 466 -51.38 83.69 -42.95
N GLU A 467 -50.89 82.89 -43.91
CA GLU A 467 -50.69 83.34 -45.30
C GLU A 467 -52.00 83.64 -46.04
N SER A 468 -53.11 82.96 -45.70
CA SER A 468 -54.43 83.30 -46.27
C SER A 468 -54.89 84.71 -45.91
N PHE A 469 -54.50 85.25 -44.75
CA PHE A 469 -54.80 86.65 -44.39
C PHE A 469 -54.03 87.67 -45.25
N LYS A 470 -52.85 87.30 -45.76
CA LYS A 470 -52.11 88.12 -46.73
C LYS A 470 -52.85 88.19 -48.08
N GLN A 471 -53.48 87.09 -48.50
CA GLN A 471 -54.35 87.07 -49.68
C GLN A 471 -55.63 87.91 -49.48
N LEU A 472 -56.09 88.06 -48.24
CA LEU A 472 -57.23 88.89 -47.85
C LEU A 472 -56.88 90.37 -47.62
N GLY A 473 -55.65 90.81 -47.90
CA GLY A 473 -55.26 92.22 -47.93
C GLY A 473 -54.67 92.78 -46.62
N VAL A 474 -54.27 91.93 -45.67
CA VAL A 474 -53.58 92.37 -44.45
C VAL A 474 -52.10 92.69 -44.75
N GLU A 475 -51.63 93.90 -44.40
CA GLU A 475 -50.22 94.28 -44.54
C GLU A 475 -49.32 93.59 -43.50
N VAL A 476 -48.33 92.82 -43.98
CA VAL A 476 -47.37 92.10 -43.13
C VAL A 476 -45.96 92.67 -43.34
N LYS A 477 -45.31 93.11 -42.24
CA LYS A 477 -43.99 93.79 -42.28
C LYS A 477 -42.79 92.85 -42.56
N ARG A 478 -42.88 91.55 -42.21
CA ARG A 478 -41.89 90.49 -42.52
C ARG A 478 -42.60 89.15 -42.70
N SER A 479 -42.28 88.43 -43.76
CA SER A 479 -42.89 87.13 -44.08
C SER A 479 -42.31 85.98 -43.26
N ILE A 480 -43.08 84.89 -43.15
CA ILE A 480 -42.63 83.61 -42.60
C ILE A 480 -41.56 83.00 -43.53
N SER A 481 -40.69 82.15 -42.98
CA SER A 481 -39.59 81.51 -43.72
C SER A 481 -40.10 80.81 -45.00
N PRO A 482 -39.51 81.09 -46.17
CA PRO A 482 -40.00 80.59 -47.46
C PRO A 482 -40.05 79.05 -47.53
N THR A 483 -39.11 78.36 -46.89
CA THR A 483 -39.04 76.90 -46.87
C THR A 483 -40.22 76.26 -46.14
N LEU A 484 -40.66 76.85 -45.02
CA LEU A 484 -41.80 76.34 -44.26
C LEU A 484 -43.13 76.70 -44.93
N THR A 485 -43.18 77.85 -45.60
CA THR A 485 -44.35 78.27 -46.39
C THR A 485 -44.55 77.36 -47.61
N GLU A 486 -43.47 76.95 -48.28
CA GLU A 486 -43.50 76.04 -49.43
C GLU A 486 -43.95 74.62 -49.01
N ILE A 487 -43.39 74.07 -47.93
CA ILE A 487 -43.83 72.78 -47.36
C ILE A 487 -45.33 72.84 -47.01
N ALA A 488 -45.77 73.94 -46.40
CA ALA A 488 -47.16 74.09 -45.98
C ALA A 488 -48.16 74.27 -47.13
N GLN A 489 -47.70 74.69 -48.30
CA GLN A 489 -48.52 74.86 -49.51
C GLN A 489 -48.47 73.62 -50.42
N ASN A 490 -47.32 72.93 -50.53
CA ASN A 490 -47.15 71.75 -51.39
C ASN A 490 -47.95 70.52 -50.92
N ASP A 491 -48.16 70.32 -49.61
CA ASP A 491 -49.00 69.22 -49.11
C ASP A 491 -50.46 69.31 -49.60
N ALA A 492 -50.92 70.49 -50.03
CA ALA A 492 -52.25 70.68 -50.62
C ALA A 492 -52.34 70.34 -52.12
N LEU A 493 -51.21 70.24 -52.82
CA LEU A 493 -51.16 69.89 -54.23
C LEU A 493 -51.23 68.38 -54.47
N VAL A 494 -50.76 67.57 -53.50
CA VAL A 494 -50.84 66.11 -53.55
C VAL A 494 -52.27 65.60 -53.32
N GLU A 495 -53.04 66.24 -52.42
CA GLU A 495 -54.46 65.87 -52.19
C GLU A 495 -55.45 66.41 -53.23
N ARG A 496 -55.04 67.37 -54.09
CA ARG A 496 -55.90 67.98 -55.13
C ARG A 496 -55.73 67.37 -56.52
N GLN A 497 -55.20 66.16 -56.65
CA GLN A 497 -55.42 65.35 -57.85
C GLN A 497 -56.72 64.55 -57.68
N PRO A 498 -57.84 64.96 -58.31
CA PRO A 498 -58.95 64.03 -58.49
C PRO A 498 -58.46 62.89 -59.39
N ASP A 499 -58.78 61.65 -59.01
CA ASP A 499 -58.68 60.46 -59.86
C ASP A 499 -59.17 60.79 -61.27
N MET A 500 -58.25 60.95 -62.21
CA MET A 500 -58.53 61.04 -63.63
C MET A 500 -57.61 60.07 -64.37
N ASP A 501 -58.27 59.14 -65.06
CA ASP A 501 -57.80 58.14 -66.03
C ASP A 501 -57.19 56.84 -65.45
N LYS A 502 -57.58 55.61 -65.86
CA LYS A 502 -58.44 55.06 -66.94
C LYS A 502 -58.58 53.54 -66.67
N VAL A 503 -59.75 52.90 -66.76
CA VAL A 503 -60.29 52.17 -67.94
C VAL A 503 -59.24 51.80 -69.00
N ASN A 504 -58.61 50.65 -68.85
CA ASN A 504 -58.62 49.48 -69.77
C ASN A 504 -57.75 48.36 -69.22
#